data_AF-A0A078M2H2-F1
#
_entry.id   AF-A0A078M2H2-F1
#
_cell.length_a   1.000
_cell.length_b   1.000
_cell.length_c   1.000
_cell.angle_alpha   90.00
_cell.angle_beta   90.00
_cell.angle_gamma   90.00
#
_symmetry.space_group_name_H-M   'P 1'
#
loop_
_entity.id
_entity.type
_entity.pdbx_description
1 polymer ?
#
loop_
_entity_poly.entity_id
_entity_poly.type
_entity_poly.pdbx_seq_one_letter_code
_entity_poly.pdbx_strand_id
1 'polypeptide(L)'
;MTIIYNTFPWPEANKEDIEKISETAKAILEARKLYPDSSLADLYDELTMPVELRKAHQENDRAVMRAYGMKVGKVTEKDSLTILLNRYSLLLKD
;
A
#
# COMPACT_ATOMS: atom_id res chain seq x y z
N MET A 1 19.22 -5.25 2.22
CA MET A 1 17.84 -4.72 2.12
C MET A 1 17.79 -3.23 1.77
N THR A 2 18.87 -2.63 1.22
CA THR A 2 19.03 -1.18 1.07
C THR A 2 18.63 -0.62 -0.29
N ILE A 3 18.78 -1.38 -1.38
CA ILE A 3 18.51 -0.85 -2.73
C ILE A 3 17.01 -0.56 -2.92
N ILE A 4 16.12 -1.50 -2.57
CA ILE A 4 14.67 -1.36 -2.81
C ILE A 4 14.10 -0.10 -2.15
N TYR A 5 14.34 0.08 -0.84
CA TYR A 5 13.75 1.19 -0.08
C TYR A 5 14.29 2.55 -0.54
N ASN A 6 15.60 2.65 -0.76
CA ASN A 6 16.24 3.90 -1.16
C ASN A 6 15.86 4.33 -2.59
N THR A 7 15.49 3.37 -3.46
CA THR A 7 15.07 3.66 -4.84
C THR A 7 13.55 3.69 -5.01
N PHE A 8 12.75 3.44 -3.97
CA PHE A 8 11.30 3.39 -4.11
C PHE A 8 10.74 4.80 -4.33
N PRO A 9 10.06 5.07 -5.45
CA PRO A 9 9.62 6.42 -5.79
C PRO A 9 8.34 6.79 -5.05
N TRP A 10 8.49 7.20 -3.79
CA TRP A 10 7.36 7.67 -2.97
C TRP A 10 6.80 9.01 -3.48
N PRO A 11 5.46 9.23 -3.45
CA PRO A 11 4.89 10.47 -3.90
C PRO A 11 5.02 11.61 -2.89
N GLU A 12 4.94 12.83 -3.39
CA GLU A 12 4.66 13.99 -2.55
C GLU A 12 3.19 13.90 -2.12
N ALA A 13 2.95 13.25 -0.98
CA ALA A 13 1.63 13.13 -0.39
C ALA A 13 1.31 14.38 0.43
N ASN A 14 0.10 14.93 0.25
CA ASN A 14 -0.37 16.02 1.10
C ASN A 14 -0.79 15.49 2.49
N LYS A 15 -1.10 16.41 3.41
CA LYS A 15 -1.47 16.06 4.79
C LYS A 15 -2.70 15.14 4.86
N GLU A 16 -3.71 15.37 4.02
CA GLU A 16 -4.94 14.55 3.99
C GLU A 16 -4.64 13.12 3.55
N ASP A 17 -3.82 12.94 2.51
CA ASP A 17 -3.39 11.63 2.04
C ASP A 17 -2.58 10.88 3.12
N ILE A 18 -1.65 11.57 3.80
CA ILE A 18 -0.85 11.01 4.89
C ILE A 18 -1.76 10.55 6.05
N GLU A 19 -2.71 11.39 6.45
CA GLU A 19 -3.68 11.06 7.50
C GLU A 19 -4.52 9.85 7.10
N LYS A 20 -4.99 9.80 5.85
CA LYS A 20 -5.81 8.68 5.37
C LYS A 20 -5.04 7.37 5.31
N ILE A 21 -3.81 7.38 4.79
CA ILE A 21 -2.92 6.19 4.78
C ILE A 21 -2.66 5.73 6.23
N SER A 22 -2.43 6.67 7.14
CA SER A 22 -2.18 6.34 8.56
C SER A 22 -3.40 5.72 9.24
N GLU A 23 -4.60 6.20 8.94
CA GLU A 23 -5.86 5.65 9.43
C GLU A 23 -6.09 4.22 8.91
N THR A 24 -5.93 3.99 7.60
CA THR A 24 -6.11 2.66 7.00
C THR A 24 -5.04 1.68 7.44
N ALA A 25 -3.80 2.15 7.66
CA ALA A 25 -2.74 1.32 8.23
C ALA A 25 -3.07 0.87 9.67
N LYS A 26 -3.67 1.73 10.48
CA LYS A 26 -4.16 1.34 11.83
C LYS A 26 -5.27 0.29 11.73
N ALA A 27 -6.16 0.39 10.75
CA ALA A 27 -7.20 -0.62 10.53
C ALA A 27 -6.62 -2.01 10.21
N ILE A 28 -5.50 -2.10 9.49
CA ILE A 28 -4.76 -3.36 9.28
C ILE A 28 -4.27 -3.92 10.62
N LEU A 29 -3.73 -3.06 11.50
CA LEU A 29 -3.28 -3.50 12.83
C LEU A 29 -4.44 -4.01 13.69
N GLU A 30 -5.59 -3.33 13.68
CA GLU A 30 -6.78 -3.79 14.40
C GLU A 30 -7.33 -5.09 13.81
N ALA A 31 -7.35 -5.26 12.49
CA ALA A 31 -7.78 -6.51 11.86
C ALA A 31 -6.89 -7.70 12.25
N ARG A 32 -5.56 -7.49 12.37
CA ARG A 32 -4.64 -8.54 12.86
C ARG A 32 -4.95 -8.95 14.30
N LYS A 33 -5.31 -8.00 15.18
CA LYS A 33 -5.59 -8.26 16.60
C LYS A 33 -6.83 -9.15 16.83
N LEU A 34 -7.72 -9.26 15.85
CA LEU A 34 -8.88 -10.17 15.93
C LEU A 34 -8.48 -11.65 15.93
N TYR A 35 -7.23 -11.97 15.58
CA TYR A 35 -6.72 -13.32 15.41
C TYR A 35 -5.45 -13.55 16.25
N PRO A 36 -5.54 -13.51 17.59
CA PRO A 36 -4.37 -13.52 18.48
C PRO A 36 -3.54 -14.82 18.43
N ASP A 37 -4.16 -15.93 18.03
CA ASP A 37 -3.52 -17.24 17.97
C ASP A 37 -2.91 -17.55 16.59
N SER A 38 -3.10 -16.66 15.60
CA SER A 38 -2.57 -16.82 14.25
C SER A 38 -1.19 -16.17 14.12
N SER A 39 -0.27 -16.85 13.42
CA SER A 39 0.99 -16.23 13.02
C SER A 39 0.78 -15.24 11.87
N LEU A 40 1.77 -14.39 11.59
CA LEU A 40 1.73 -13.55 10.40
C LEU A 40 1.74 -14.38 9.10
N ALA A 41 2.30 -15.60 9.10
CA ALA A 41 2.24 -16.47 7.94
C ALA A 41 0.79 -16.91 7.69
N ASP A 42 0.07 -17.33 8.73
CA ASP A 42 -1.34 -17.74 8.63
C ASP A 42 -2.23 -16.58 8.16
N LEU A 43 -1.98 -15.38 8.68
CA LEU A 43 -2.77 -14.19 8.32
C LEU A 43 -2.55 -13.70 6.89
N TYR A 44 -1.44 -14.08 6.25
CA TYR A 44 -1.05 -13.60 4.91
C TYR A 44 -1.03 -14.69 3.85
N ASP A 45 -1.44 -15.91 4.20
CA ASP A 45 -1.73 -16.94 3.21
C ASP A 45 -2.88 -16.47 2.29
N GLU A 46 -2.67 -16.53 0.97
CA GLU A 46 -3.59 -15.91 0.00
C GLU A 46 -5.00 -16.49 0.04
N LEU A 47 -5.10 -17.80 0.31
CA LEU A 47 -6.36 -18.54 0.31
C LEU A 47 -7.12 -18.36 1.63
N THR A 48 -6.40 -18.23 2.74
CA THR A 48 -6.98 -18.22 4.09
C THR A 48 -6.93 -16.87 4.79
N MET A 49 -6.32 -15.83 4.19
CA MET A 49 -6.31 -14.48 4.74
C MET A 49 -7.73 -14.05 5.14
N PRO A 50 -7.94 -13.61 6.40
CA PRO A 50 -9.26 -13.20 6.86
C PRO A 50 -9.87 -12.05 6.05
N VAL A 51 -11.20 -12.04 5.93
CA VAL A 51 -11.92 -11.06 5.11
C VAL A 51 -11.72 -9.64 5.62
N GLU A 52 -11.69 -9.43 6.93
CA GLU A 52 -11.47 -8.13 7.57
C GLU A 52 -10.06 -7.60 7.25
N LEU A 53 -9.05 -8.47 7.32
CA LEU A 53 -7.66 -8.12 7.00
C LEU A 53 -7.51 -7.79 5.51
N ARG A 54 -8.11 -8.60 4.63
CA ARG A 54 -8.10 -8.34 3.19
C ARG A 54 -8.77 -7.00 2.85
N LYS A 55 -9.92 -6.69 3.47
CA LYS A 55 -10.59 -5.40 3.30
C LYS A 55 -9.73 -4.24 3.81
N ALA A 56 -9.09 -4.38 4.98
CA ALA A 56 -8.23 -3.35 5.52
C ALA A 56 -7.03 -3.04 4.59
N HIS A 57 -6.42 -4.07 4.00
CA HIS A 57 -5.38 -3.88 2.97
C HIS A 57 -5.91 -3.19 1.72
N GLN A 58 -7.06 -3.61 1.22
CA GLN A 58 -7.68 -2.96 0.05
C GLN A 58 -7.93 -1.47 0.31
N GLU A 59 -8.40 -1.08 1.50
CA GLU A 59 -8.56 0.36 1.81
C GLU A 59 -7.22 1.09 1.90
N ASN A 60 -6.19 0.45 2.47
CA ASN A 60 -4.86 1.02 2.52
C ASN A 60 -4.25 1.20 1.12
N ASP A 61 -4.39 0.21 0.25
CA ASP A 61 -3.98 0.29 -1.15
C ASP A 61 -4.70 1.43 -1.87
N ARG A 62 -6.02 1.59 -1.66
CA ARG A 62 -6.76 2.72 -2.23
C ARG A 62 -6.24 4.07 -1.76
N ALA A 63 -5.87 4.21 -0.49
CA ALA A 63 -5.29 5.44 0.05
C ALA A 63 -3.91 5.73 -0.57
N VAL A 64 -3.04 4.73 -0.65
CA VAL A 64 -1.72 4.85 -1.29
C VAL A 64 -1.87 5.17 -2.78
N MET A 65 -2.72 4.45 -3.50
CA MET A 65 -3.02 4.69 -4.91
C MET A 65 -3.48 6.14 -5.15
N ARG A 66 -4.33 6.69 -4.28
CA ARG A 66 -4.74 8.11 -4.37
C ARG A 66 -3.56 9.06 -4.22
N ALA A 67 -2.66 8.82 -3.26
CA ALA A 67 -1.44 9.61 -3.09
C ALA A 67 -0.53 9.56 -4.33
N TYR A 68 -0.55 8.45 -5.08
CA TYR A 68 0.12 8.32 -6.37
C TYR A 68 -0.65 8.93 -7.56
N GLY A 69 -1.86 9.46 -7.36
CA GLY A 69 -2.74 9.94 -8.43
C GLY A 69 -3.36 8.82 -9.27
N MET A 70 -3.32 7.58 -8.80
CA MET A 70 -3.86 6.41 -9.48
C MET A 70 -5.39 6.36 -9.40
N LYS A 71 -6.05 6.00 -10.50
CA LYS A 71 -7.50 5.77 -10.54
C LYS A 71 -7.83 4.38 -9.98
N VAL A 72 -8.16 4.32 -8.69
CA VAL A 72 -8.58 3.10 -8.00
C VAL A 72 -9.58 2.28 -8.82
N GLY A 73 -9.33 0.97 -8.94
CA GLY A 73 -10.18 0.04 -9.68
C GLY A 73 -10.03 0.08 -11.21
N LYS A 74 -9.19 0.97 -11.75
CA LYS A 74 -8.90 1.08 -13.20
C LYS A 74 -7.42 0.90 -13.55
N VAL A 75 -6.56 0.72 -12.55
CA VAL A 75 -5.10 0.61 -12.71
C VAL A 75 -4.73 -0.87 -12.60
N THR A 76 -4.05 -1.40 -13.62
CA THR A 76 -3.48 -2.74 -13.62
C THR A 76 -2.09 -2.74 -12.98
N GLU A 77 -1.52 -3.92 -12.69
CA GLU A 77 -0.14 -4.02 -12.21
C GLU A 77 0.88 -3.38 -13.17
N LYS A 78 0.68 -3.56 -14.49
CA LYS A 78 1.52 -2.94 -15.52
C LYS A 78 1.43 -1.41 -15.50
N ASP A 79 0.24 -0.87 -15.25
CA ASP A 79 0.04 0.57 -15.11
C ASP A 79 0.75 1.08 -13.84
N SER A 80 0.61 0.37 -12.71
CA SER A 80 1.31 0.69 -11.47
C SER A 80 2.83 0.72 -11.67
N LEU A 81 3.40 -0.28 -12.33
CA LEU A 81 4.84 -0.33 -12.63
C LEU A 81 5.27 0.86 -13.50
N THR A 82 4.48 1.17 -14.53
CA THR A 82 4.77 2.31 -15.41
C THR A 82 4.76 3.63 -14.66
N ILE A 83 3.78 3.83 -13.76
CA ILE A 83 3.68 5.03 -12.91
C ILE A 83 4.89 5.14 -11.98
N LEU A 84 5.28 4.03 -11.34
CA LEU A 84 6.44 3.99 -10.44
C LEU A 84 7.74 4.30 -11.20
N LEU A 85 8.00 3.68 -12.35
CA LEU A 85 9.20 3.93 -13.14
C LEU A 85 9.29 5.37 -13.68
N ASN A 86 8.16 5.94 -14.13
CA ASN A 86 8.09 7.34 -14.53
C ASN A 86 8.43 8.27 -13.35
N ARG A 87 7.92 7.97 -12.16
CA ARG A 87 8.21 8.76 -10.96
C ARG A 87 9.66 8.62 -10.51
N TYR A 88 10.20 7.41 -10.53
CA TYR A 88 11.62 7.18 -10.23
C TYR A 88 12.52 8.00 -11.16
N SER A 89 12.16 8.10 -12.44
CA SER A 89 12.89 8.92 -13.41
C SER A 89 12.90 10.42 -13.07
N LEU A 90 11.96 10.92 -12.26
CA LEU A 90 11.95 12.31 -11.77
C LEU A 90 12.94 12.51 -10.61
N LEU A 91 13.26 11.45 -9.86
CA LEU A 91 14.22 11.50 -8.75
C LEU A 91 15.68 11.49 -9.24
N LEU A 92 15.91 11.15 -10.51
CA LEU A 92 17.24 11.06 -11.13
C LEU A 92 17.63 12.31 -11.93
N LYS A 93 16.73 13.28 -12.10
CA LYS A 93 16.96 14.48 -12.90
C LYS A 93 17.40 15.62 -11.98
N ASP A 94 18.65 16.06 -12.15
CA ASP A 94 19.16 17.34 -11.67
C ASP A 94 18.57 18.51 -12.49
#